data_AF-A0A2R7QUD1-F1
#
_entry.id   AF-A0A2R7QUD1-F1
#
_cell.length_a   1.000
_cell.length_b   1.000
_cell.length_c   1.000
_cell.angle_alpha   90.00
_cell.angle_beta   90.00
_cell.angle_gamma   90.00
#
_symmetry.space_group_name_H-M   'P 1'
#
loop_
_entity.id
_entity.type
_entity.pdbx_description
1 polymer ?
#
loop_
_entity_poly.entity_id
_entity_poly.type
_entity_poly.pdbx_seq_one_letter_code
_entity_poly.pdbx_strand_id
1 'polypeptide(L)'
;MSSTPPLLRCPVCRGPLNGSDNPGAARGALACGSGHSFDAARQGYYNLLVGKGTVFEADTPDMVAARFNFLEAGHYRPLAEAVAGTIARLVPPRGKFTVLDSGTGTGQYLRAVLDEVRRATDNCTAVALDISKFALRRAARLNPEALCLACDVWQPLPVADA
;
A
#
# COMPACT_ATOMS: atom_id res chain seq x y z
N MET A 1 -8.27 -28.35 2.16
CA MET A 1 -7.19 -27.35 2.30
C MET A 1 -7.66 -26.08 1.59
N SER A 2 -8.24 -25.13 2.33
CA SER A 2 -8.75 -23.90 1.71
C SER A 2 -7.56 -22.97 1.48
N SER A 3 -7.05 -22.92 0.25
CA SER A 3 -6.00 -21.96 -0.12
C SER A 3 -6.58 -20.56 -0.03
N THR A 4 -6.08 -19.72 0.89
CA THR A 4 -6.47 -18.31 0.95
C THR A 4 -6.26 -17.69 -0.43
N PRO A 5 -7.29 -17.06 -1.04
CA PRO A 5 -7.11 -16.43 -2.33
C PRO A 5 -6.03 -15.34 -2.22
N PRO A 6 -5.20 -15.16 -3.25
CA PRO A 6 -4.19 -14.12 -3.23
C PRO A 6 -4.84 -12.75 -3.07
N LEU A 7 -4.22 -11.93 -2.22
CA LEU A 7 -4.76 -10.64 -1.80
C LEU A 7 -4.95 -9.70 -3.00
N LEU A 8 -4.01 -9.69 -3.95
CA LEU A 8 -4.03 -8.74 -5.05
C LEU A 8 -4.84 -9.24 -6.26
N ARG A 9 -5.48 -8.29 -6.94
CA ARG A 9 -6.25 -8.51 -8.17
C ARG A 9 -5.64 -7.73 -9.32
N CYS A 10 -5.54 -8.40 -10.46
CA CYS A 10 -5.04 -7.77 -11.68
C CYS A 10 -5.97 -6.61 -12.09
N PRO A 11 -5.45 -5.39 -12.34
CA PRO A 11 -6.28 -4.27 -12.76
C PRO A 11 -6.89 -4.45 -14.16
N VAL A 12 -6.40 -5.40 -14.97
CA VAL A 12 -6.88 -5.66 -16.33
C VAL A 12 -7.94 -6.76 -16.36
N CYS A 13 -7.62 -7.96 -15.88
CA CYS A 13 -8.52 -9.12 -15.97
C CYS A 13 -9.20 -9.50 -14.65
N ARG A 14 -8.92 -8.79 -13.55
CA ARG A 14 -9.39 -9.08 -12.18
C ARG A 14 -8.98 -10.47 -11.64
N GLY A 15 -8.18 -11.23 -12.39
CA GLY A 15 -7.60 -12.49 -11.94
C GLY A 15 -6.63 -12.32 -10.76
N PRO A 16 -6.36 -13.39 -10.00
CA PRO A 16 -5.26 -13.46 -9.03
C PRO A 16 -3.97 -12.82 -9.53
N LEU A 17 -3.41 -11.90 -8.74
CA LEU A 17 -2.13 -11.27 -9.02
C LEU A 17 -1.12 -11.71 -7.95
N ASN A 18 -0.08 -12.44 -8.38
CA ASN A 18 0.90 -13.05 -7.48
C ASN A 18 2.29 -12.43 -7.72
N GLY A 19 3.05 -12.22 -6.64
CA GLY A 19 4.46 -11.84 -6.71
C GLY A 19 5.39 -13.01 -6.46
N SER A 20 6.69 -12.81 -6.71
CA SER A 20 7.71 -13.79 -6.33
C SER A 20 7.94 -13.77 -4.81
N ASP A 21 7.45 -14.81 -4.12
CA ASP A 21 7.81 -15.40 -2.81
C ASP A 21 8.21 -14.53 -1.60
N ASN A 22 8.11 -13.20 -1.63
CA ASN A 22 8.38 -12.35 -0.46
C ASN A 22 7.29 -11.28 -0.27
N PRO A 23 6.31 -11.49 0.62
CA PRO A 23 5.09 -10.69 0.71
C PRO A 23 5.27 -9.28 1.32
N GLY A 24 6.49 -8.84 1.60
CA GLY A 24 6.75 -7.56 2.27
C GLY A 24 7.37 -6.47 1.40
N ALA A 25 8.19 -6.80 0.40
CA ALA A 25 8.96 -5.80 -0.35
C ALA A 25 8.70 -5.91 -1.85
N ALA A 26 8.38 -4.79 -2.51
CA ALA A 26 8.22 -4.77 -3.96
C ALA A 26 9.53 -5.16 -4.66
N ARG A 27 9.56 -6.39 -5.16
CA ARG A 27 10.68 -7.01 -5.88
C ARG A 27 10.14 -7.88 -7.00
N GLY A 28 10.89 -7.97 -8.09
CA GLY A 28 10.47 -8.74 -9.26
C GLY A 28 9.18 -8.19 -9.88
N ALA A 29 8.36 -9.09 -10.44
CA ALA A 29 7.12 -8.74 -11.09
C ALA A 29 5.91 -9.33 -10.34
N LEU A 30 4.79 -8.61 -10.39
CA LEU A 30 3.48 -9.13 -10.10
C LEU A 30 2.85 -9.64 -11.39
N ALA A 31 2.42 -10.90 -11.44
CA ALA A 31 1.84 -11.50 -12.64
C ALA A 31 0.53 -12.23 -12.36
N CYS A 32 -0.37 -12.21 -13.34
CA CYS A 32 -1.63 -12.97 -13.32
C CYS A 32 -1.60 -14.13 -14.31
N GLY A 33 -2.51 -15.09 -14.15
CA GLY A 33 -2.62 -16.26 -15.04
C GLY A 33 -2.97 -15.94 -16.50
N SER A 34 -3.43 -14.72 -16.79
CA SER A 34 -3.70 -14.25 -18.15
C SER A 34 -2.48 -13.61 -18.84
N GLY A 35 -1.31 -13.58 -18.19
CA GLY A 35 -0.07 -13.05 -18.77
C GLY A 35 0.17 -11.55 -18.56
N HIS A 36 -0.71 -10.81 -17.87
CA HIS A 36 -0.41 -9.44 -17.47
C HIS A 36 0.64 -9.44 -16.35
N SER A 37 1.67 -8.61 -16.51
CA SER A 37 2.80 -8.47 -15.60
C SER A 37 3.07 -7.01 -15.26
N PHE A 38 3.45 -6.73 -14.01
CA PHE A 38 3.75 -5.40 -13.50
C PHE A 38 5.07 -5.44 -12.72
N ASP A 39 6.08 -4.76 -13.23
CA ASP A 39 7.41 -4.77 -12.61
C ASP A 39 7.49 -3.82 -11.42
N ALA A 40 8.23 -4.22 -10.39
CA ALA A 40 8.57 -3.33 -9.29
C ALA A 40 9.48 -2.20 -9.79
N ALA A 41 9.09 -0.96 -9.53
CA ALA A 41 9.95 0.18 -9.71
C ALA A 41 11.14 0.10 -8.74
N ARG A 42 12.31 0.63 -9.12
CA ARG A 42 13.52 0.63 -8.27
C ARG A 42 13.32 1.25 -6.88
N GLN A 43 12.29 2.07 -6.72
CA GLN A 43 11.95 2.75 -5.46
C GLN A 43 10.99 1.94 -4.58
N GLY A 44 10.59 0.73 -4.99
CA GLY A 44 9.83 -0.19 -4.16
C GLY A 44 8.30 -0.08 -4.27
N TYR A 45 7.76 0.30 -5.43
CA TYR A 45 6.31 0.30 -5.68
C TYR A 45 5.98 -0.35 -7.03
N TYR A 46 4.75 -0.84 -7.19
CA TYR A 46 4.22 -1.32 -8.48
C TYR A 46 3.31 -0.28 -9.10
N ASN A 47 3.39 -0.09 -10.42
CA ASN A 47 2.42 0.74 -11.12
C ASN A 47 1.29 -0.13 -11.68
N LEU A 48 0.08 0.01 -11.13
CA LEU A 48 -1.11 -0.73 -11.55
C LEU A 48 -2.10 0.15 -12.34
N LEU A 49 -1.71 1.38 -12.70
CA LEU A 49 -2.48 2.22 -13.63
C LEU A 49 -2.41 1.61 -15.04
N VAL A 50 -3.57 1.37 -15.65
CA VAL A 50 -3.70 0.72 -16.96
C VAL A 50 -4.53 1.56 -17.93
N GLY A 51 -4.41 1.28 -19.23
CA GLY A 51 -5.16 2.00 -20.27
C GLY A 51 -4.76 3.48 -20.37
N LYS A 52 -5.76 4.38 -20.39
CA LYS A 52 -5.53 5.84 -20.40
C LYS A 52 -5.00 6.37 -19.06
N GLY A 53 -4.82 5.51 -18.05
CA GLY A 53 -4.44 5.92 -16.70
C GLY A 53 -5.60 6.60 -15.99
N THR A 54 -5.32 7.70 -15.32
CA THR A 54 -6.28 8.50 -14.56
C THR A 54 -6.44 9.88 -15.16
N VAL A 55 -7.62 10.47 -15.03
CA VAL A 55 -7.88 11.88 -15.39
C VAL A 55 -7.44 12.85 -14.28
N PHE A 56 -7.12 12.33 -13.10
CA PHE A 56 -6.71 13.15 -11.97
C PHE A 56 -5.24 13.52 -12.08
N GLU A 57 -4.94 14.80 -11.86
CA GLU A 57 -3.56 15.25 -11.74
C GLU A 57 -2.99 14.82 -10.39
N ALA A 58 -1.90 14.07 -10.43
CA ALA A 58 -1.15 13.71 -9.23
C ALA A 58 -0.41 14.93 -8.67
N ASP A 59 -0.21 14.95 -7.35
CA ASP A 59 0.60 15.96 -6.67
C ASP A 59 1.98 16.11 -7.32
N THR A 60 2.41 17.37 -7.51
CA THR A 60 3.76 17.69 -8.00
C THR A 60 4.83 17.27 -6.97
N PRO A 61 6.10 17.08 -7.40
CA PRO A 61 7.20 16.76 -6.48
C PRO A 61 7.31 17.74 -5.30
N ASP A 62 7.12 19.03 -5.55
CA ASP A 62 7.24 20.10 -4.55
C ASP A 62 6.08 20.07 -3.55
N MET A 63 4.86 19.82 -4.02
CA MET A 63 3.70 19.61 -3.15
C MET A 63 3.90 18.39 -2.23
N VAL A 64 4.38 17.28 -2.79
CA VAL A 64 4.68 16.08 -1.99
C VAL A 64 5.83 16.36 -1.01
N ALA A 65 6.84 17.14 -1.40
CA ALA A 65 7.93 17.53 -0.50
C ALA A 65 7.45 18.40 0.66
N ALA A 66 6.60 19.40 0.39
CA ALA A 66 6.01 20.25 1.42
C ALA A 66 5.16 19.42 2.40
N ARG A 67 4.30 18.52 1.89
CA ARG A 67 3.51 17.60 2.72
C ARG A 67 4.40 16.69 3.56
N PHE A 68 5.46 16.14 2.97
CA PHE A 68 6.41 15.30 3.70
C PHE A 68 7.04 16.05 4.88
N ASN A 69 7.59 17.25 4.63
CA ASN A 69 8.25 18.06 5.65
C ASN A 69 7.28 18.42 6.80
N PHE A 70 6.04 18.78 6.47
CA PHE A 70 5.02 19.09 7.46
C PHE A 70 4.68 17.88 8.34
N LEU A 71 4.50 16.70 7.74
CA LEU A 71 4.18 15.48 8.48
C LEU A 71 5.37 14.98 9.31
N GLU A 72 6.60 15.06 8.78
CA GLU A 72 7.82 14.69 9.49
C GLU A 72 8.08 15.60 10.71
N ALA A 73 7.76 16.89 10.61
CA ALA A 73 7.81 17.82 11.74
C ALA A 73 6.84 17.48 12.88
N GLY A 74 5.98 16.47 12.70
CA GLY A 74 5.11 15.93 13.75
C GLY A 74 3.86 16.76 14.01
N HIS A 75 3.54 17.74 13.16
CA HIS A 75 2.36 18.59 13.33
C HIS A 75 1.05 17.77 13.39
N TYR A 76 0.98 16.66 12.65
CA TYR A 76 -0.17 15.74 12.64
C TYR A 76 0.09 14.43 13.41
N ARG A 77 1.17 14.34 14.20
CA ARG A 77 1.48 13.14 14.98
C ARG A 77 0.33 12.72 15.92
N PRO A 78 -0.35 13.62 16.65
CA PRO A 78 -1.47 13.22 17.50
C PRO A 78 -2.62 12.55 16.72
N LEU A 79 -2.88 13.00 15.48
CA LEU A 79 -3.89 12.40 14.62
C LEU A 79 -3.44 11.02 14.12
N ALA A 80 -2.19 10.88 13.68
CA ALA A 80 -1.64 9.60 13.24
C ALA A 80 -1.66 8.55 14.37
N GLU A 81 -1.28 8.94 15.59
CA GLU A 81 -1.32 8.08 16.77
C GLU A 81 -2.75 7.69 17.17
N ALA A 82 -3.71 8.61 17.09
CA ALA A 82 -5.11 8.32 17.38
C ALA A 82 -5.72 7.31 16.39
N VAL A 83 -5.40 7.44 15.10
CA VAL A 83 -5.81 6.47 14.06
C VAL A 83 -5.15 5.11 14.31
N ALA A 84 -3.83 5.10 14.54
CA ALA A 84 -3.07 3.88 14.81
C ALA A 84 -3.59 3.12 16.04
N GLY A 85 -3.78 3.82 17.15
CA GLY A 85 -4.32 3.22 18.37
C GLY A 85 -5.74 2.67 18.19
N THR A 86 -6.54 3.28 17.32
CA THR A 86 -7.89 2.77 17.00
C THR A 86 -7.84 1.49 16.19
N ILE A 87 -6.97 1.42 15.19
CA ILE A 87 -6.79 0.21 14.38
C ILE A 87 -6.17 -0.92 15.20
N ALA A 88 -5.20 -0.63 16.08
CA ALA A 88 -4.54 -1.63 16.91
C ALA A 88 -5.53 -2.40 17.82
N ARG A 89 -6.59 -1.74 18.29
CA ARG A 89 -7.66 -2.39 19.09
C ARG A 89 -8.50 -3.39 18.30
N LEU A 90 -8.47 -3.34 16.97
CA LEU A 90 -9.19 -4.26 16.08
C LEU A 90 -8.34 -5.49 15.72
N VAL A 91 -7.06 -5.50 16.08
CA VAL A 91 -6.16 -6.60 15.74
C VAL A 91 -6.51 -7.85 16.57
N PRO A 92 -6.86 -8.98 15.95
CA PRO A 92 -7.12 -10.21 16.68
C PRO A 92 -5.81 -10.73 17.31
N PRO A 93 -5.84 -11.23 18.57
CA PRO A 93 -4.66 -11.79 19.21
C PRO A 93 -4.04 -12.92 18.37
N ARG A 94 -2.77 -12.77 17.97
CA ARG A 94 -2.02 -13.73 17.13
C ARG A 94 -2.71 -14.09 15.80
N GLY A 95 -3.65 -13.28 15.34
CA GLY A 95 -4.36 -13.49 14.09
C GLY A 95 -3.66 -12.82 12.90
N LYS A 96 -4.04 -13.27 11.70
CA LYS A 96 -3.71 -12.56 10.46
C LYS A 96 -4.50 -11.25 10.40
N PHE A 97 -3.82 -10.16 10.08
CA PHE A 97 -4.42 -8.86 9.91
C PHE A 97 -3.98 -8.24 8.58
N THR A 98 -4.88 -7.51 7.93
CA THR A 98 -4.56 -6.79 6.70
C THR A 98 -4.92 -5.33 6.87
N VAL A 99 -3.95 -4.45 6.62
CA VAL A 99 -4.15 -2.99 6.58
C VAL A 99 -4.06 -2.54 5.14
N LEU A 100 -5.04 -1.75 4.71
CA LEU A 100 -5.01 -1.04 3.44
C LEU A 100 -5.14 0.47 3.73
N ASP A 101 -4.13 1.23 3.32
CA ASP A 101 -4.11 2.69 3.40
C ASP A 101 -4.40 3.28 2.01
N SER A 102 -5.59 3.87 1.85
CA SER A 102 -6.08 4.44 0.60
C SER A 102 -5.80 5.94 0.54
N GLY A 103 -4.95 6.37 -0.40
CA GLY A 103 -4.41 7.73 -0.38
C GLY A 103 -3.26 7.86 0.62
N THR A 104 -2.36 6.87 0.65
CA THR A 104 -1.28 6.76 1.65
C THR A 104 -0.34 7.96 1.65
N GLY A 105 -0.30 8.71 0.55
CA GLY A 105 0.59 9.85 0.37
C GLY A 105 2.04 9.43 0.59
N THR A 106 2.72 10.09 1.53
CA THR A 106 4.12 9.81 1.85
C THR A 106 4.32 8.71 2.89
N GLY A 107 3.22 8.09 3.36
CA GLY A 107 3.24 6.84 4.15
C GLY A 107 3.36 6.99 5.66
N GLN A 108 3.31 8.20 6.22
CA GLN A 108 3.49 8.43 7.67
C GLN A 108 2.34 7.86 8.51
N TYR A 109 1.10 7.92 8.01
CA TYR A 109 -0.05 7.32 8.69
C TYR A 109 0.06 5.80 8.70
N LEU A 110 0.35 5.18 7.55
CA LEU A 110 0.62 3.75 7.49
C LEU A 110 1.75 3.33 8.42
N ARG A 111 2.87 4.09 8.48
CA ARG A 111 3.97 3.82 9.41
C ARG A 111 3.50 3.74 10.86
N ALA A 112 2.77 4.77 11.32
CA ALA A 112 2.23 4.80 12.68
C ALA A 112 1.29 3.62 12.96
N VAL A 113 0.42 3.27 12.01
CA VAL A 113 -0.47 2.11 12.13
C VAL A 113 0.33 0.82 12.24
N LEU A 114 1.32 0.60 11.39
CA LEU A 114 2.13 -0.62 11.40
C LEU A 114 2.99 -0.75 12.65
N ASP A 115 3.47 0.36 13.22
CA ASP A 115 4.20 0.35 14.50
C ASP A 115 3.33 -0.13 15.66
N GLU A 116 2.07 0.30 15.72
CA GLU A 116 1.15 -0.16 16.78
C GLU A 116 0.62 -1.58 16.51
N VAL A 117 0.28 -1.92 15.26
CA VAL A 117 -0.18 -3.27 14.90
C VAL A 117 0.87 -4.35 15.21
N ARG A 118 2.16 -4.06 14.97
CA ARG A 118 3.27 -4.96 15.29
C ARG A 118 3.38 -5.32 16.77
N ARG A 119 2.87 -4.48 17.67
CA ARG A 119 2.83 -4.80 19.11
C ARG A 119 1.81 -5.89 19.42
N ALA A 120 0.81 -6.09 18.56
CA ALA A 120 -0.27 -7.06 18.75
C ALA A 120 -0.09 -8.33 17.89
N THR A 121 0.49 -8.22 16.69
CA THR A 121 0.73 -9.36 15.78
C THR A 121 1.91 -9.11 14.85
N ASP A 122 2.70 -10.16 14.60
CA ASP A 122 3.72 -10.17 13.53
C ASP A 122 3.13 -10.58 12.17
N ASN A 123 1.87 -11.02 12.13
CA ASN A 123 1.19 -11.48 10.93
C ASN A 123 0.28 -10.38 10.34
N CYS A 124 0.90 -9.28 9.94
CA CYS A 124 0.23 -8.15 9.29
C CYS A 124 0.66 -8.03 7.83
N THR A 125 -0.30 -8.00 6.91
CA THR A 125 -0.07 -7.58 5.52
C THR A 125 -0.46 -6.12 5.35
N ALA A 126 0.40 -5.32 4.75
CA ALA A 126 0.15 -3.89 4.54
C ALA A 126 0.09 -3.58 3.03
N VAL A 127 -0.93 -2.84 2.62
CA VAL A 127 -1.11 -2.35 1.25
C VAL A 127 -1.25 -0.84 1.30
N ALA A 128 -0.46 -0.14 0.49
CA ALA A 128 -0.45 1.31 0.42
C ALA A 128 -0.84 1.73 -1.00
N LEU A 129 -1.94 2.48 -1.13
CA LEU A 129 -2.47 2.91 -2.42
C LEU A 129 -2.31 4.42 -2.55
N ASP A 130 -1.77 4.87 -3.67
CA ASP A 130 -1.79 6.29 -4.05
C ASP A 130 -1.71 6.43 -5.57
N ILE A 131 -2.09 7.58 -6.11
CA ILE A 131 -1.95 7.85 -7.54
C ILE A 131 -0.62 8.53 -7.87
N SER A 132 -0.02 9.21 -6.90
CA SER A 132 1.23 9.94 -7.04
C SER A 132 2.43 9.02 -6.89
N LYS A 133 3.14 8.82 -8.01
CA LYS A 133 4.45 8.16 -8.00
C LYS A 133 5.46 8.85 -7.08
N PHE A 134 5.35 10.17 -6.89
CA PHE A 134 6.28 10.91 -6.02
C PHE A 134 6.01 10.63 -4.55
N ALA A 135 4.75 10.47 -4.18
CA ALA A 135 4.33 10.08 -2.84
C ALA A 135 4.72 8.62 -2.55
N LEU A 136 4.41 7.69 -3.48
CA LEU A 136 4.75 6.28 -3.35
C LEU A 136 6.24 5.99 -3.23
N ARG A 137 7.11 6.78 -3.89
CA ARG A 137 8.57 6.68 -3.70
C ARG A 137 8.98 6.90 -2.24
N ARG A 138 8.29 7.79 -1.52
CA ARG A 138 8.54 8.05 -0.11
C ARG A 138 7.88 6.99 0.76
N ALA A 139 6.62 6.65 0.47
CA ALA A 139 5.87 5.63 1.21
C ALA A 139 6.58 4.27 1.18
N ALA A 140 7.04 3.82 0.01
CA ALA A 140 7.76 2.55 -0.15
C ALA A 140 9.11 2.52 0.59
N ARG A 141 9.79 3.66 0.67
CA ARG A 141 11.03 3.77 1.45
C ARG A 141 10.77 3.75 2.95
N LEU A 142 9.70 4.41 3.40
CA LEU A 142 9.33 4.51 4.81
C LEU A 142 8.70 3.20 5.35
N ASN A 143 7.99 2.48 4.48
CA ASN A 143 7.28 1.25 4.79
C ASN A 143 7.74 0.12 3.85
N PRO A 144 9.00 -0.34 3.95
CA PRO A 144 9.54 -1.36 3.07
C PRO A 144 8.87 -2.74 3.20
N GLU A 145 8.02 -2.94 4.23
CA GLU A 145 7.17 -4.10 4.45
C GLU A 145 5.79 -4.02 3.78
N ALA A 146 5.44 -2.87 3.18
CA ALA A 146 4.14 -2.65 2.57
C ALA A 146 4.18 -2.81 1.05
N LEU A 147 3.13 -3.41 0.49
CA LEU A 147 2.88 -3.42 -0.94
C LEU A 147 2.38 -2.03 -1.37
N CYS A 148 3.29 -1.21 -1.87
CA CYS A 148 2.98 0.11 -2.40
C CYS A 148 2.55 0.02 -3.87
N LEU A 149 1.32 0.45 -4.17
CA LEU A 149 0.69 0.30 -5.48
C LEU A 149 0.23 1.67 -6.00
N ALA A 150 0.66 2.02 -7.20
CA ALA A 150 0.09 3.14 -7.94
C ALA A 150 -1.25 2.70 -8.52
N CYS A 151 -2.35 3.24 -8.01
CA CYS A 151 -3.68 2.95 -8.51
C CYS A 151 -4.61 4.16 -8.39
N ASP A 152 -5.64 4.17 -9.22
CA ASP A 152 -6.75 5.10 -9.10
C ASP A 152 -7.78 4.52 -8.14
N VAL A 153 -7.95 5.13 -6.97
CA VAL A 153 -8.89 4.65 -5.93
C VAL A 153 -10.36 4.85 -6.31
N TRP A 154 -10.64 5.55 -7.40
CA TRP A 154 -11.98 5.65 -8.00
C TRP A 154 -12.30 4.47 -8.93
N GLN A 155 -11.32 3.62 -9.23
CA GLN A 155 -11.52 2.35 -9.91
C GLN A 155 -11.65 1.22 -8.87
N PRO A 156 -12.20 0.05 -9.24
CA PRO A 156 -12.27 -1.09 -8.34
C PRO A 156 -10.89 -1.45 -7.78
N LEU A 157 -10.76 -1.45 -6.45
CA LEU A 157 -9.47 -1.62 -5.77
C LEU A 157 -8.75 -2.91 -6.25
N PRO A 158 -7.41 -2.91 -6.32
CA PRO A 158 -6.63 -4.05 -6.80
C PRO A 158 -6.45 -5.12 -5.70
N VAL A 159 -7.47 -5.31 -4.85
CA VAL A 159 -7.49 -6.31 -3.78
C VAL A 159 -8.74 -7.17 -3.89
N ALA A 160 -8.65 -8.41 -3.40
CA ALA A 160 -9.79 -9.30 -3.28
C ALA A 160 -10.77 -8.78 -2.22
N ASP A 161 -12.06 -9.06 -2.41
CA ASP A 161 -13.06 -8.86 -1.36
C ASP A 161 -12.74 -9.73 -0.13
N ALA A 162 -13.19 -9.26 1.03
CA ALA A 162 -12.97 -9.89 2.34
C ALA A 162 -13.82 -11.16 2.54
#